data_AF-A0A3D4EWV8-F1
#
_entry.id   AF-A0A3D4EWV8-F1
#
_cell.length_a   1.000
_cell.length_b   1.000
_cell.length_c   1.000
_cell.angle_alpha   90.00
_cell.angle_beta   90.00
_cell.angle_gamma   90.00
#
_symmetry.space_group_name_H-M   'P 1'
#
loop_
_entity.id
_entity.type
_entity.pdbx_description
1 polymer ?
#
loop_
_entity_poly.entity_id
_entity_poly.type
_entity_poly.pdbx_seq_one_letter_code
_entity_poly.pdbx_strand_id
1 'polypeptide(L)' 'MQSMTGFGRAEHADDGLIARVEIATVNRKQADIHFSLPRELTALEADLRKLVLRFISRGRANISIHLER' A
#
# COMPACT_ATOMS: atom_id res chain seq x y z
N MET A 1 -2.51 -23.83 4.92
CA MET A 1 -1.99 -23.02 3.79
C MET A 1 -2.55 -21.61 3.99
N GLN A 2 -1.75 -20.64 4.44
CA GLN A 2 -2.25 -19.27 4.58
C GLN A 2 -2.25 -18.60 3.21
N SER A 3 -3.42 -18.17 2.74
CA SER A 3 -3.54 -17.43 1.49
C SER A 3 -3.18 -15.97 1.74
N MET A 4 -2.16 -15.45 1.05
CA MET A 4 -1.79 -14.03 1.09
C MET A 4 -2.49 -13.21 -0.01
N THR A 5 -3.50 -13.77 -0.68
CA THR A 5 -4.25 -13.04 -1.72
C THR A 5 -5.39 -12.27 -1.08
N GLY A 6 -5.43 -10.96 -1.28
CA GLY A 6 -6.45 -10.08 -0.74
C GLY A 6 -6.49 -8.77 -1.50
N PHE A 7 -7.63 -8.09 -1.43
CA PHE A 7 -7.82 -6.75 -1.93
C PHE A 7 -8.46 -5.90 -0.83
N GLY A 8 -7.98 -4.67 -0.67
CA GLY A 8 -8.51 -3.71 0.29
C GLY A 8 -8.44 -2.30 -0.27
N ARG A 9 -9.43 -1.48 0.07
CA ARG A 9 -9.48 -0.07 -0.29
C ARG A 9 -9.93 0.75 0.92
N ALA A 10 -9.27 1.88 1.13
CA ALA A 10 -9.65 2.86 2.13
C ALA A 10 -9.58 4.27 1.51
N GLU A 11 -10.42 5.16 2.02
CA GLU A 11 -10.42 6.56 1.63
C GLU A 11 -10.50 7.40 2.90
N HIS A 12 -9.76 8.51 2.91
CA HIS A 12 -9.78 9.48 3.99
C HIS A 12 -9.83 10.89 3.39
N ALA A 13 -10.75 11.70 3.86
CA ALA A 13 -10.91 13.09 3.43
C ALA A 13 -10.59 14.02 4.60
N ASP A 14 -9.72 15.01 4.36
CA ASP A 14 -9.35 16.05 5.32
C ASP A 14 -9.05 17.37 4.58
N ASP A 15 -9.55 18.49 5.11
CA ASP A 15 -9.33 19.86 4.62
C ASP A 15 -9.38 20.05 3.08
N GLY A 16 -10.37 19.42 2.42
CA GLY A 16 -10.53 19.50 0.96
C GLY A 16 -9.55 18.63 0.15
N LEU A 17 -8.88 17.68 0.79
CA LEU A 17 -8.03 16.68 0.17
C LEU A 17 -8.56 15.29 0.48
N ILE A 18 -8.71 14.46 -0.54
CA ILE A 18 -9.11 13.06 -0.45
C ILE A 18 -7.91 12.17 -0.76
N ALA A 19 -7.48 11.39 0.22
CA ALA A 19 -6.48 10.35 0.05
C ALA A 19 -7.16 8.99 -0.11
N ARG A 20 -7.00 8.36 -1.28
CA ARG A 20 -7.48 7.00 -1.56
C ARG A 20 -6.31 6.04 -1.61
N VAL A 21 -6.40 4.95 -0.85
CA VAL A 21 -5.39 3.89 -0.79
C VAL A 21 -6.01 2.57 -1.23
N GLU A 22 -5.40 1.90 -2.20
CA GLU A 22 -5.77 0.55 -2.62
C GLU A 22 -4.59 -0.39 -2.44
N ILE A 23 -4.87 -1.60 -1.96
CA ILE A 23 -3.88 -2.64 -1.71
C ILE A 23 -4.37 -3.93 -2.34
N ALA A 24 -3.56 -4.50 -3.23
CA ALA A 24 -3.76 -5.83 -3.78
C ALA A 24 -2.56 -6.72 -3.43
N THR A 25 -2.82 -7.85 -2.80
CA THR A 25 -1.78 -8.82 -2.43
C THR A 25 -1.92 -10.12 -3.22
N VAL A 26 -0.79 -10.75 -3.54
CA VAL A 26 -0.74 -12.06 -4.19
C VAL A 26 0.29 -12.96 -3.53
N ASN A 27 0.07 -14.27 -3.62
CA ASN A 27 1.00 -15.26 -3.09
C ASN A 27 2.35 -15.25 -3.84
N ARG A 28 3.42 -14.96 -3.10
CA ARG A 28 4.83 -15.08 -3.50
C ARG A 28 5.62 -15.66 -2.33
N LYS A 29 6.80 -16.22 -2.61
CA LYS A 29 7.66 -16.83 -1.57
C LYS A 29 8.27 -15.79 -0.63
N GLN A 30 8.65 -14.63 -1.16
CA GLN A 30 9.26 -13.52 -0.43
C GLN A 30 8.29 -12.36 -0.34
N ALA A 31 8.49 -11.49 0.67
CA ALA A 31 7.80 -10.21 0.76
C ALA A 31 8.38 -9.25 -0.29
N ASP A 32 7.51 -8.74 -1.14
CA ASP A 32 7.84 -7.76 -2.18
C ASP A 32 6.76 -6.67 -2.15
N ILE A 33 7.16 -5.41 -2.05
CA ILE A 33 6.22 -4.30 -1.90
C ILE A 33 6.48 -3.30 -3.01
N HIS A 34 5.43 -3.00 -3.76
CA HIS A 34 5.44 -2.01 -4.83
C HIS A 34 4.49 -0.88 -4.45
N PHE A 35 5.01 0.34 -4.47
CA PHE A 35 4.22 1.54 -4.23
C PHE A 35 4.02 2.32 -5.52
N SER A 36 2.80 2.78 -5.76
CA SER A 36 2.48 3.81 -6.73
C SER A 36 2.04 5.04 -5.94
N LEU A 37 2.96 6.00 -5.80
CA LEU A 37 2.77 7.21 -4.99
C LEU A 37 2.77 8.47 -5.87
N PRO A 38 2.02 9.52 -5.49
CA PRO A 38 2.23 10.86 -6.01
C PRO A 38 3.64 11.34 -5.65
N ARG A 39 4.20 12.23 -6.47
CA ARG A 39 5.56 12.78 -6.26
C ARG A 39 5.75 13.42 -4.90
N GLU A 40 4.69 14.04 -4.37
CA GLU A 40 4.68 14.69 -3.06
C GLU A 40 4.89 13.69 -1.91
N LEU A 41 4.51 12.42 -2.10
CA LEU A 41 4.60 11.38 -1.07
C LEU A 41 5.80 10.44 -1.24
N THR A 42 6.63 10.62 -2.28
CA THR A 42 7.78 9.74 -2.54
C THR A 42 8.76 9.66 -1.36
N ALA A 43 8.91 10.75 -0.60
CA ALA A 43 9.74 10.78 0.60
C ALA A 43 9.26 9.81 1.70
N LEU A 44 7.97 9.46 1.72
CA LEU A 44 7.37 8.56 2.70
C LEU A 44 7.52 7.08 2.34
N GLU A 45 7.99 6.74 1.12
CA GLU A 45 8.00 5.34 0.65
C GLU A 45 8.76 4.41 1.60
N ALA A 46 9.91 4.84 2.10
CA ALA A 46 10.73 4.02 2.99
C ALA A 46 10.01 3.69 4.31
N ASP A 47 9.26 4.64 4.88
CA ASP A 47 8.54 4.44 6.13
C ASP A 47 7.25 3.65 5.92
N LEU A 48 6.54 3.89 4.82
CA LEU A 48 5.40 3.06 4.39
C LEU A 48 5.82 1.61 4.19
N ARG A 49 6.99 1.37 3.57
CA ARG A 49 7.54 0.02 3.38
C ARG A 49 7.78 -0.69 4.72
N LYS A 50 8.41 -0.01 5.68
CA LYS A 50 8.62 -0.55 7.04
C LYS A 50 7.28 -0.88 7.71
N LEU A 51 6.28 0.00 7.56
CA LEU A 51 4.95 -0.21 8.11
C LEU A 51 4.30 -1.48 7.53
N VAL A 52 4.30 -1.63 6.21
CA VAL A 52 3.68 -2.79 5.52
C VAL A 52 4.38 -4.10 5.89
N LEU A 53 5.72 -4.10 6.00
CA LEU A 53 6.50 -5.28 6.42
C LEU A 53 6.19 -5.76 7.84
N ARG A 54 5.58 -4.95 8.69
CA ARG A 54 5.07 -5.41 10.00
C ARG A 54 3.85 -6.31 9.87
N PHE A 55 3.10 -6.21 8.76
CA PHE A 55 1.86 -6.95 8.55
C PHE A 55 2.03 -8.13 7.60
N ILE A 56 3.01 -8.09 6.69
CA ILE A 56 3.27 -9.16 5.72
C ILE A 56 4.70 -9.69 5.84
N SER A 57 4.85 -11.01 5.89
CA SER A 57 6.15 -11.71 5.89
C SER A 57 6.48 -12.40 4.57
N ARG A 58 5.49 -12.56 3.69
CA ARG A 58 5.59 -13.18 2.36
C ARG A 58 4.50 -12.65 1.44
N GLY A 59 4.69 -12.76 0.12
CA GLY A 59 3.70 -12.26 -0.84
C GLY A 59 4.15 -10.97 -1.52
N ARG A 60 3.48 -10.62 -2.61
CA ARG A 60 3.66 -9.30 -3.22
C ARG A 60 2.48 -8.42 -2.85
N ALA A 61 2.74 -7.23 -2.34
CA ALA A 61 1.75 -6.19 -2.11
C ALA A 61 1.96 -5.07 -3.13
N ASN A 62 0.94 -4.81 -3.95
CA ASN A 62 0.86 -3.62 -4.79
C ASN A 62 -0.03 -2.61 -4.06
N ILE A 63 0.51 -1.44 -3.77
CA ILE A 63 -0.14 -0.39 -3.00
C ILE A 63 -0.17 0.87 -3.86
N SER A 64 -1.36 1.38 -4.18
CA SER A 64 -1.53 2.66 -4.84
C SER A 64 -2.11 3.68 -3.87
N ILE A 65 -1.55 4.89 -3.90
CA ILE A 65 -2.06 6.04 -3.16
C ILE A 65 -2.38 7.13 -4.17
N HIS A 66 -3.60 7.64 -4.11
CA HIS A 66 -4.08 8.73 -4.94
C HIS A 66 -4.52 9.88 -4.04
N LEU A 67 -4.13 11.10 -4.42
CA LEU A 67 -4.59 12.33 -3.79
C LEU A 67 -5.49 13.05 -4.79
N GLU A 68 -6.73 13.30 -4.38
CA GLU A 68 -7.73 14.07 -5.11
C GLU A 68 -8.04 15.34 -4.28
N ARG A 69 -8.29 16.47 -4.94
CA ARG A 69 -8.73 17.73 -4.32
C ARG A 69 -10.14 18.07 -4.78
#